data_AF-A0A165MJ76-F1
#
_entry.id   AF-A0A165MJ76-F1
#
_cell.length_a   1.000
_cell.length_b   1.000
_cell.length_c   1.000
_cell.angle_alpha   90.00
_cell.angle_beta   90.00
_cell.angle_gamma   90.00
#
_symmetry.space_group_name_H-M   'P 1'
#
loop_
_entity.id
_entity.type
_entity.pdbx_description
1 polymer ?
#
loop_
_entity_poly.entity_id
_entity_poly.type
_entity_poly.pdbx_seq_one_letter_code
_entity_poly.pdbx_strand_id
1 'polypeptide(L)'
;MAKYSTGSGGDSAGGSCELCGSDGGDLQTANVAGATLQVCDSCARDHGENERTTGSDSSRDEQNRKRKAAQNAAKMQDAQQADASHWEDGADYDDDQLPYLVSKYGERVTEARQGEGLQTGELAEELDLDEADILAVEQGRATQANVGGSTIKALEQYLDIDLVESN
;
A
#
# COMPACT_ATOMS: atom_id res chain seq x y z
N MET A 1 -8.63 14.93 45.24
CA MET A 1 -7.40 15.48 44.63
C MET A 1 -7.80 16.22 43.36
N ALA A 2 -7.41 17.49 43.26
CA ALA A 2 -7.79 18.39 42.19
C ALA A 2 -7.36 17.83 40.82
N LYS A 3 -8.32 17.77 39.91
CA LYS A 3 -8.05 17.76 38.46
C LYS A 3 -7.81 19.21 38.03
N TYR A 4 -7.19 19.37 36.86
CA TYR A 4 -6.86 20.64 36.19
C TYR A 4 -5.93 21.60 36.96
N SER A 5 -4.63 21.47 36.68
CA SER A 5 -3.72 22.62 36.68
C SER A 5 -3.45 22.97 35.22
N THR A 6 -4.35 23.73 34.60
CA THR A 6 -4.01 24.52 33.42
C THR A 6 -3.17 25.68 33.93
N GLY A 7 -1.85 25.44 33.94
CA GLY A 7 -0.87 26.48 34.22
C GLY A 7 -1.02 27.61 33.21
N SER A 8 -1.39 28.76 33.75
CA SER A 8 -1.50 30.04 33.08
C SER A 8 -0.12 30.57 32.69
N GLY A 9 -0.04 31.27 31.55
CA GLY A 9 1.07 32.18 31.21
C GLY A 9 1.58 31.94 29.79
N GLY A 10 1.57 32.90 28.89
CA GLY A 10 1.14 34.29 28.95
C GLY A 10 1.27 34.86 27.54
N ASP A 11 0.52 35.93 27.29
CA ASP A 11 0.64 36.79 26.12
C ASP A 11 2.11 37.16 25.84
N SER A 12 2.75 36.46 24.89
CA SER A 12 4.05 36.88 24.35
C SER A 12 3.84 38.00 23.33
N ALA A 13 3.51 39.19 23.83
CA ALA A 13 3.79 40.43 23.12
C ALA A 13 5.31 40.67 23.16
N GLY A 14 6.03 39.99 22.28
CA GLY A 14 7.48 40.05 22.17
C GLY A 14 8.03 38.78 21.52
N GLY A 15 7.62 38.50 20.28
CA GLY A 15 8.12 37.35 19.54
C GLY A 15 9.64 37.39 19.40
N SER A 16 10.28 36.24 19.53
CA SER A 16 11.67 36.02 19.13
C SER A 16 11.74 35.85 17.61
N CYS A 17 12.83 36.27 16.97
CA CYS A 17 13.05 36.00 15.55
C CYS A 17 13.02 34.48 15.28
N GLU A 18 12.14 34.02 14.39
CA GLU A 18 11.97 32.58 14.10
C GLU A 18 13.16 31.96 13.37
N LEU A 19 14.07 32.77 12.84
CA LEU A 19 15.24 32.29 12.09
C LEU A 19 16.50 32.17 12.96
N CYS A 20 16.77 33.15 13.83
CA CYS A 20 18.00 33.21 14.63
C CYS A 20 17.76 33.17 16.15
N GLY A 21 16.51 33.20 16.60
CA GLY A 21 16.13 33.11 18.00
C GLY A 21 16.42 34.36 18.84
N SER A 22 16.74 35.50 18.23
CA SER A 22 16.99 36.74 18.97
C SER A 22 15.72 37.28 19.62
N ASP A 23 15.73 37.47 20.94
CA ASP A 23 14.65 38.08 21.72
C ASP A 23 14.69 39.63 21.65
N GLY A 24 13.51 40.26 21.54
CA GLY A 24 13.33 41.68 21.84
C GLY A 24 13.73 42.68 20.74
N GLY A 25 13.12 42.60 19.56
CA GLY A 25 13.26 43.61 18.51
C GLY A 25 12.02 43.73 17.62
N ASP A 26 11.96 44.78 16.78
CA ASP A 26 10.93 44.92 15.76
C ASP A 26 11.00 43.76 14.77
N LEU A 27 9.99 42.89 14.81
CA LEU A 27 9.85 41.78 13.88
C LEU A 27 9.08 42.21 12.63
N GLN A 28 9.51 41.70 11.48
CA GLN A 28 8.82 41.87 10.21
C GLN A 28 8.58 40.52 9.56
N THR A 29 7.50 40.45 8.79
CA THR A 29 7.16 39.25 8.01
C THR A 29 7.99 39.19 6.74
N ALA A 30 8.73 38.10 6.53
CA ALA A 30 9.50 37.85 5.32
C ALA A 30 9.27 36.42 4.81
N ASN A 31 9.40 36.22 3.51
CA ASN A 31 9.41 34.88 2.92
C ASN A 31 10.85 34.37 2.86
N VAL A 32 11.12 33.22 3.47
CA VAL A 32 12.43 32.56 3.50
C VAL A 32 12.24 31.13 3.04
N ALA A 33 12.83 30.79 1.88
CA ALA A 33 12.74 29.46 1.28
C ALA A 33 11.29 28.94 1.13
N GLY A 34 10.36 29.83 0.75
CA GLY A 34 8.94 29.49 0.56
C GLY A 34 8.09 29.48 1.83
N ALA A 35 8.67 29.70 3.02
CA ALA A 35 7.95 29.82 4.28
C ALA A 35 7.82 31.28 4.73
N THR A 36 6.65 31.67 5.23
CA THR A 36 6.42 33.02 5.78
C THR A 36 6.78 33.02 7.25
N LEU A 37 7.82 33.76 7.62
CA LEU A 37 8.36 33.81 8.99
C LEU A 37 8.33 35.24 9.55
N GLN A 38 8.25 35.35 10.88
CA GLN A 38 8.45 36.59 11.63
C GLN A 38 9.92 36.70 12.05
N VAL A 39 10.66 37.62 11.43
CA VAL A 39 12.11 37.72 11.56
C VAL A 39 12.56 39.14 11.86
N CYS A 40 13.74 39.29 12.45
CA CYS A 40 14.36 40.59 12.66
C CYS A 40 14.82 41.21 11.32
N ASP A 41 15.05 42.53 11.31
CA ASP A 41 15.44 43.28 10.11
C ASP A 41 16.71 42.76 9.42
N SER A 42 17.70 42.28 10.17
CA SER A 42 18.88 41.65 9.58
C SER A 42 18.53 40.37 8.82
N CYS A 43 17.78 39.46 9.45
CA CYS A 43 17.36 38.21 8.83
C CYS A 43 16.45 38.44 7.61
N ALA A 44 15.58 39.45 7.66
CA ALA A 44 14.75 39.82 6.52
C ALA A 44 15.59 40.34 5.33
N ARG A 45 16.70 41.04 5.58
CA ARG A 45 17.58 41.55 4.52
C ARG A 45 18.47 40.47 3.91
N ASP A 46 18.99 39.58 4.75
CA ASP A 46 19.95 38.54 4.33
C ASP A 46 19.24 37.33 3.71
N HIS A 47 18.02 37.02 4.16
CA HIS A 47 17.31 35.79 3.77
C HIS A 47 15.93 36.03 3.17
N GLY A 48 15.40 37.26 3.23
CA GLY A 48 14.08 37.58 2.70
C GLY A 48 14.08 37.64 1.18
N GLU A 49 13.21 36.86 0.57
CA GLU A 49 12.97 36.83 -0.88
C GLU A 49 12.03 37.97 -1.33
N ASN A 50 12.03 39.11 -0.62
CA ASN A 50 11.13 40.21 -0.94
C ASN A 50 11.52 40.84 -2.29
N GLU A 51 10.73 40.49 -3.30
CA GLU A 51 10.97 40.77 -4.71
C GLU A 51 11.12 42.28 -4.99
N ARG A 52 12.35 42.69 -5.28
CA ARG A 52 12.63 43.88 -6.09
C ARG A 52 12.19 43.61 -7.52
N THR A 53 10.92 43.85 -7.85
CA THR A 53 10.45 43.79 -9.24
C THR A 53 10.44 45.19 -9.85
N THR A 54 11.62 45.62 -10.32
CA THR A 54 11.76 46.71 -11.31
C THR A 54 11.70 46.13 -12.72
N GLY A 55 10.69 46.55 -13.50
CA GLY A 55 10.84 46.80 -14.94
C GLY A 55 10.47 45.69 -15.95
N SER A 56 9.36 45.94 -16.65
CA SER A 56 9.21 45.87 -18.13
C SER A 56 9.37 44.52 -18.87
N ASP A 57 8.25 43.85 -19.20
CA ASP A 57 7.81 43.43 -20.57
C ASP A 57 6.48 42.65 -20.46
N SER A 58 5.33 43.29 -20.69
CA SER A 58 4.02 42.80 -20.21
C SER A 58 3.03 42.42 -21.32
N SER A 59 3.46 41.66 -22.33
CA SER A 59 2.50 41.10 -23.29
C SER A 59 2.85 39.73 -23.86
N ARG A 60 4.14 39.39 -24.00
CA ARG A 60 4.54 38.05 -24.49
C ARG A 60 4.55 37.01 -23.37
N ASP A 61 4.95 37.40 -22.17
CA ASP A 61 4.95 36.53 -20.99
C ASP A 61 3.55 36.14 -20.52
N GLU A 62 2.56 37.01 -20.68
CA GLU A 62 1.19 36.70 -20.28
C GLU A 62 0.55 35.63 -21.18
N GLN A 63 0.82 35.67 -22.48
CA GLN A 63 0.38 34.63 -23.42
C GLN A 63 1.10 33.30 -23.16
N ASN A 64 2.39 33.34 -22.83
CA ASN A 64 3.16 32.15 -22.49
C ASN A 64 2.67 31.52 -21.18
N ARG A 65 2.39 32.34 -20.15
CA ARG A 65 1.78 31.89 -18.89
C ARG A 65 0.40 31.25 -19.10
N LYS A 66 -0.47 31.85 -19.92
CA LYS A 66 -1.80 31.29 -20.27
C LYS A 66 -1.68 29.96 -21.01
N ARG A 67 -0.78 29.84 -21.98
CA ARG A 67 -0.52 28.59 -22.70
C ARG A 67 0.01 27.50 -21.77
N LYS A 68 0.93 27.84 -20.85
CA LYS A 68 1.50 26.91 -19.88
C LYS A 68 0.45 26.44 -18.87
N ALA A 69 -0.43 27.34 -18.41
CA ALA A 69 -1.56 26.98 -17.53
C ALA A 69 -2.53 26.00 -18.21
N ALA A 70 -2.90 26.25 -19.47
CA ALA A 70 -3.77 25.35 -20.23
C ALA A 70 -3.12 23.97 -20.45
N GLN A 71 -1.82 23.92 -20.75
CA GLN A 71 -1.07 22.66 -20.89
C GLN A 71 -0.98 21.89 -19.57
N ASN A 72 -0.77 22.57 -18.46
CA ASN A 72 -0.74 21.94 -17.14
C ASN A 72 -2.13 21.39 -16.75
N ALA A 73 -3.20 22.12 -17.04
CA ALA A 73 -4.56 21.65 -16.80
C ALA A 73 -4.88 20.39 -17.62
N ALA A 74 -4.48 20.36 -18.90
CA ALA A 74 -4.66 19.18 -19.74
C ALA A 74 -3.89 17.96 -19.21
N LYS A 75 -2.63 18.14 -18.78
CA LYS A 75 -1.83 17.05 -18.18
C LYS A 75 -2.43 16.51 -16.88
N MET A 76 -3.05 17.36 -16.07
CA MET A 76 -3.71 16.93 -14.84
C MET A 76 -4.97 16.11 -15.14
N GLN A 77 -5.74 16.49 -16.16
CA GLN A 77 -6.92 15.74 -16.59
C GLN A 77 -6.56 14.37 -17.21
N ASP A 78 -5.49 14.32 -17.99
CA ASP A 78 -4.94 13.09 -18.59
C ASP A 78 -4.45 12.12 -17.50
N ALA A 79 -3.75 12.62 -16.47
CA ALA A 79 -3.32 11.83 -15.31
C ALA A 79 -4.48 11.36 -14.40
N GLN A 80 -5.65 12.00 -14.49
CA GLN A 80 -6.89 11.54 -13.82
C GLN A 80 -7.71 10.58 -14.69
N GLN A 81 -7.38 10.44 -15.97
CA GLN A 81 -8.04 9.49 -16.84
C GLN A 81 -7.51 8.10 -16.47
N ALA A 82 -8.33 7.33 -15.74
CA ALA A 82 -8.03 5.96 -15.40
C ALA A 82 -7.88 5.16 -16.70
N ASP A 83 -6.64 4.86 -17.07
CA ASP A 83 -6.33 3.94 -18.14
C ASP A 83 -6.66 2.53 -17.63
N ALA A 84 -7.92 2.12 -17.82
CA ALA A 84 -8.41 0.78 -17.47
C ALA A 84 -7.60 -0.31 -18.20
N SER A 85 -6.95 0.03 -19.33
CA SER A 85 -6.08 -0.88 -20.08
C SER A 85 -4.80 -1.25 -19.32
N HIS A 86 -4.45 -0.55 -18.24
CA HIS A 86 -3.31 -0.91 -17.37
C HIS A 86 -3.72 -1.79 -16.18
N TRP A 87 -5.02 -1.91 -15.88
CA TRP A 87 -5.54 -2.61 -14.70
C TRP A 87 -6.33 -3.89 -15.03
N GLU A 88 -6.43 -4.24 -16.31
CA GLU A 88 -7.16 -5.41 -16.79
C GLU A 88 -6.26 -6.35 -17.59
N ASP A 89 -5.15 -6.80 -17.00
CA ASP A 89 -4.55 -8.08 -17.39
C ASP A 89 -3.61 -8.58 -16.28
N GLY A 90 -3.98 -9.66 -15.60
CA GLY A 90 -3.02 -10.41 -14.80
C GLY A 90 -2.80 -9.93 -13.36
N ALA A 91 -3.86 -9.78 -12.57
CA ALA A 91 -3.72 -10.36 -11.23
C ALA A 91 -3.64 -11.87 -11.45
N ASP A 92 -2.41 -12.39 -11.35
CA ASP A 92 -2.07 -13.82 -11.52
C ASP A 92 -2.72 -14.59 -10.36
N TYR A 93 -4.05 -14.70 -10.41
CA TYR A 93 -4.81 -15.52 -9.50
C TYR A 93 -4.51 -16.96 -9.86
N ASP A 94 -4.01 -17.74 -8.91
CA ASP A 94 -3.86 -19.18 -9.07
C ASP A 94 -5.21 -19.77 -9.52
N ASP A 95 -5.27 -20.23 -10.77
CA ASP A 95 -6.44 -20.93 -11.33
C ASP A 95 -6.74 -22.22 -10.55
N ASP A 96 -5.76 -22.71 -9.78
CA ASP A 96 -5.84 -23.93 -8.99
C ASP A 96 -5.90 -23.70 -7.48
N GLN A 97 -6.67 -22.70 -7.05
CA GLN A 97 -6.80 -22.35 -5.65
C GLN A 97 -7.37 -23.50 -4.79
N LEU A 98 -6.73 -23.75 -3.63
CA LEU A 98 -7.18 -24.75 -2.66
C LEU A 98 -8.57 -24.39 -2.08
N PRO A 99 -9.57 -25.29 -2.17
CA PRO A 99 -10.90 -25.06 -1.60
C PRO A 99 -10.90 -25.18 -0.07
N TYR A 100 -12.01 -24.78 0.57
CA TYR A 100 -12.22 -25.02 1.99
C TYR A 100 -12.39 -26.52 2.26
N LEU A 101 -11.46 -27.07 3.04
CA LEU A 101 -11.42 -28.50 3.35
C LEU A 101 -12.15 -28.79 4.66
N VAL A 102 -12.85 -29.93 4.70
CA VAL A 102 -13.51 -30.44 5.91
C VAL A 102 -12.49 -30.67 7.03
N SER A 103 -12.95 -30.61 8.27
CA SER A 103 -12.10 -30.99 9.41
C SER A 103 -11.55 -32.41 9.24
N LYS A 104 -10.27 -32.61 9.57
CA LYS A 104 -9.59 -33.92 9.51
C LYS A 104 -9.53 -34.54 8.11
N TYR A 105 -9.51 -33.71 7.06
CA TYR A 105 -9.32 -34.17 5.67
C TYR A 105 -8.10 -35.09 5.50
N GLY A 106 -6.99 -34.82 6.20
CA GLY A 106 -5.79 -35.67 6.13
C GLY A 106 -6.00 -37.09 6.66
N GLU A 107 -6.74 -37.23 7.77
CA GLU A 107 -7.13 -38.55 8.31
C GLU A 107 -8.01 -39.29 7.30
N ARG A 108 -8.99 -38.61 6.69
CA ARG A 108 -9.92 -39.18 5.70
C ARG A 108 -9.19 -39.71 4.45
N VAL A 109 -8.25 -38.95 3.91
CA VAL A 109 -7.42 -39.39 2.75
C VAL A 109 -6.56 -40.59 3.15
N THR A 110 -5.93 -40.54 4.32
CA THR A 110 -5.07 -41.62 4.80
C THR A 110 -5.85 -42.94 4.95
N GLU A 111 -7.04 -42.87 5.58
CA GLU A 111 -7.90 -44.04 5.78
C GLU A 111 -8.41 -44.60 4.44
N ALA A 112 -8.85 -43.75 3.51
CA ALA A 112 -9.35 -44.18 2.22
C ALA A 112 -8.26 -44.84 1.37
N ARG A 113 -7.06 -44.22 1.28
CA ARG A 113 -5.91 -44.81 0.57
C ARG A 113 -5.52 -46.17 1.17
N GLN A 114 -5.48 -46.27 2.49
CA GLN A 114 -5.18 -47.54 3.16
C GLN A 114 -6.28 -48.58 2.95
N GLY A 115 -7.53 -48.16 2.83
CA GLY A 115 -8.66 -49.02 2.45
C GLY A 115 -8.48 -49.67 1.08
N GLU A 116 -7.92 -48.93 0.13
CA GLU A 116 -7.52 -49.43 -1.20
C GLU A 116 -6.20 -50.23 -1.19
N GLY A 117 -5.51 -50.29 -0.04
CA GLY A 117 -4.24 -51.02 0.10
C GLY A 117 -3.05 -50.38 -0.61
N LEU A 118 -3.17 -49.10 -0.99
CA LEU A 118 -2.13 -48.34 -1.69
C LEU A 118 -1.15 -47.70 -0.71
N GLN A 119 0.12 -47.60 -1.07
CA GLN A 119 1.09 -46.71 -0.43
C GLN A 119 0.96 -45.28 -0.97
N THR A 120 1.51 -44.29 -0.25
CA THR A 120 1.39 -42.88 -0.65
C THR A 120 2.04 -42.62 -2.02
N GLY A 121 3.23 -43.17 -2.27
CA GLY A 121 3.88 -43.09 -3.60
C GLY A 121 3.11 -43.82 -4.71
N GLU A 122 2.47 -44.96 -4.42
CA GLU A 122 1.66 -45.68 -5.41
C GLU A 122 0.43 -44.86 -5.82
N LEU A 123 -0.22 -44.19 -4.87
CA LEU A 123 -1.32 -43.28 -5.18
C LEU A 123 -0.84 -42.05 -5.98
N ALA A 124 0.35 -41.54 -5.67
CA ALA A 124 0.96 -40.43 -6.40
C ALA A 124 1.23 -40.78 -7.86
N GLU A 125 1.80 -41.97 -8.10
CA GLU A 125 2.05 -42.49 -9.44
C GLU A 125 0.74 -42.72 -10.23
N GLU A 126 -0.29 -43.26 -9.59
CA GLU A 126 -1.58 -43.53 -10.25
C GLU A 126 -2.30 -42.23 -10.67
N LEU A 127 -2.12 -41.15 -9.90
CA LEU A 127 -2.76 -39.86 -10.17
C LEU A 127 -1.88 -38.87 -10.94
N ASP A 128 -0.63 -39.24 -11.28
CA ASP A 128 0.37 -38.34 -11.86
C ASP A 128 0.57 -37.06 -11.00
N LEU A 129 0.65 -37.24 -9.68
CA LEU A 129 0.82 -36.17 -8.69
C LEU A 129 2.15 -36.28 -7.97
N ASP A 130 2.61 -35.17 -7.39
CA ASP A 130 3.77 -35.18 -6.50
C ASP A 130 3.43 -35.90 -5.18
N GLU A 131 4.24 -36.91 -4.81
CA GLU A 131 4.06 -37.64 -3.55
C GLU A 131 4.09 -36.70 -2.33
N ALA A 132 4.89 -35.64 -2.41
CA ALA A 132 4.99 -34.61 -1.38
C ALA A 132 3.65 -33.89 -1.13
N ASP A 133 2.86 -33.69 -2.18
CA ASP A 133 1.55 -33.04 -2.08
C ASP A 133 0.55 -33.97 -1.40
N ILE A 134 0.53 -35.26 -1.77
CA ILE A 134 -0.32 -36.24 -1.09
C ILE A 134 0.07 -36.36 0.39
N LEU A 135 1.36 -36.46 0.69
CA LEU A 135 1.86 -36.46 2.08
C LEU A 135 1.44 -35.19 2.83
N ALA A 136 1.46 -34.04 2.17
CA ALA A 136 1.02 -32.78 2.76
C ALA A 136 -0.48 -32.77 3.05
N VAL A 137 -1.30 -33.36 2.17
CA VAL A 137 -2.74 -33.54 2.40
C VAL A 137 -2.98 -34.47 3.60
N GLU A 138 -2.36 -35.65 3.62
CA GLU A 138 -2.48 -36.63 4.70
C GLU A 138 -2.09 -36.06 6.07
N GLN A 139 -1.07 -35.21 6.11
CA GLN A 139 -0.59 -34.54 7.33
C GLN A 139 -1.41 -33.31 7.73
N GLY A 140 -2.47 -32.95 7.00
CA GLY A 140 -3.29 -31.79 7.31
C GLY A 140 -2.58 -30.45 7.06
N ARG A 141 -1.65 -30.41 6.10
CA ARG A 141 -0.81 -29.23 5.78
C ARG A 141 -0.90 -28.78 4.32
N ALA A 142 -1.92 -29.21 3.58
CA ALA A 142 -2.19 -28.81 2.20
C ALA A 142 -1.99 -27.30 1.93
N THR A 143 -2.56 -26.42 2.77
CA THR A 143 -2.40 -24.97 2.63
C THR A 143 -0.96 -24.50 2.81
N GLN A 144 -0.21 -25.10 3.74
CA GLN A 144 1.19 -24.72 4.03
C GLN A 144 2.15 -25.22 2.95
N ALA A 145 1.79 -26.31 2.28
CA ALA A 145 2.56 -26.90 1.19
C ALA A 145 2.18 -26.34 -0.19
N ASN A 146 1.24 -25.39 -0.25
CA ASN A 146 0.75 -24.80 -1.50
C ASN A 146 0.16 -25.85 -2.46
N VAL A 147 -0.56 -26.84 -1.91
CA VAL A 147 -1.26 -27.85 -2.69
C VAL A 147 -2.44 -27.20 -3.43
N GLY A 148 -2.59 -27.51 -4.72
CA GLY A 148 -3.66 -26.98 -5.56
C GLY A 148 -5.01 -27.67 -5.34
N GLY A 149 -6.09 -27.01 -5.76
CA GLY A 149 -7.46 -27.55 -5.71
C GLY A 149 -7.67 -28.78 -6.59
N SER A 150 -6.92 -28.90 -7.69
CA SER A 150 -6.95 -30.01 -8.63
C SER A 150 -6.47 -31.30 -7.99
N THR A 151 -5.44 -31.24 -7.14
CA THR A 151 -4.98 -32.36 -6.30
C THR A 151 -6.09 -32.86 -5.38
N ILE A 152 -6.79 -31.96 -4.69
CA ILE A 152 -7.92 -32.34 -3.82
C ILE A 152 -9.01 -33.03 -4.64
N LYS A 153 -9.38 -32.43 -5.77
CA LYS A 153 -10.40 -32.96 -6.67
C LYS A 153 -10.04 -34.33 -7.27
N ALA A 154 -8.76 -34.59 -7.53
CA ALA A 154 -8.27 -35.89 -8.01
C ALA A 154 -8.37 -36.95 -6.90
N LEU A 155 -7.97 -36.60 -5.67
CA LEU A 155 -8.09 -37.49 -4.50
C LEU A 155 -9.55 -37.85 -4.20
N GLU A 156 -10.46 -36.87 -4.22
CA GLU A 156 -11.91 -37.11 -4.01
C GLU A 156 -12.47 -38.11 -5.03
N GLN A 157 -12.14 -37.94 -6.31
CA GLN A 157 -12.63 -38.80 -7.39
C GLN A 157 -12.06 -40.21 -7.33
N TYR A 158 -10.77 -40.34 -7.05
CA TYR A 158 -10.11 -41.65 -7.05
C TYR A 158 -10.47 -42.47 -5.82
N LEU A 159 -10.49 -41.84 -4.63
CA LEU A 159 -10.75 -42.51 -3.36
C LEU A 159 -12.25 -42.55 -2.98
N ASP A 160 -13.13 -41.96 -3.81
CA ASP A 160 -14.58 -41.84 -3.57
C ASP A 160 -14.91 -41.25 -2.18
N ILE A 161 -14.28 -40.10 -1.88
CA ILE A 161 -14.44 -39.38 -0.61
C ILE A 161 -14.73 -37.90 -0.83
N ASP A 162 -15.50 -37.29 0.07
CA ASP A 162 -15.64 -35.83 0.14
C ASP A 162 -14.58 -35.20 1.06
N LEU A 163 -13.81 -34.26 0.54
CA LEU A 163 -12.80 -33.46 1.23
C LEU A 163 -13.17 -31.98 1.30
N VAL A 164 -14.01 -31.50 0.39
CA VAL A 164 -14.45 -30.09 0.36
C VAL A 164 -15.70 -29.87 1.22
N GLU A 165 -15.74 -28.76 1.95
CA GLU A 165 -16.94 -28.36 2.67
C GLU A 165 -18.08 -28.03 1.69
N SER A 166 -19.16 -28.79 1.76
CA SER A 166 -20.41 -28.47 1.05
C SER A 166 -21.11 -27.32 1.79
N ASN A 167 -21.35 -26.22 1.09
CA ASN A 167 -22.06 -25.04 1.61
C ASN A 167 -23.57 -25.27 1.66
#